data_AF-A0A509E6U9-F1
#
_entry.id   AF-A0A509E6U9-F1
#
_cell.length_a   1.000
_cell.length_b   1.000
_cell.length_c   1.000
_cell.angle_alpha   90.00
_cell.angle_beta   90.00
_cell.angle_gamma   90.00
#
_symmetry.space_group_name_H-M   'P 1'
#
loop_
_entity.id
_entity.type
_entity.pdbx_description
1 polymer ?
#
loop_
_entity_poly.entity_id
_entity_poly.type
_entity_poly.pdbx_seq_one_letter_code
_entity_poly.pdbx_strand_id
1 'polypeptide(L)' 'MLIGYARTSTLEQDAGLDAQVRDLTALGCEKLFREQVSSVAPRRQLEAAFEFARQR' A
#
# COMPACT_ATOMS: atom_id res chain seq x y z
N MET A 1 -7.30 5.91 13.64
CA MET A 1 -6.83 4.69 12.96
C MET A 1 -5.88 5.08 11.83
N LEU A 2 -4.67 4.50 11.80
CA LEU A 2 -3.73 4.73 10.70
C LEU A 2 -3.91 3.67 9.60
N ILE A 3 -4.05 4.13 8.35
CA ILE A 3 -4.16 3.27 7.16
C ILE A 3 -2.89 3.46 6.32
N GLY A 4 -2.19 2.38 6.02
CA GLY A 4 -0.98 2.42 5.19
C GLY A 4 -1.21 1.84 3.80
N TYR A 5 -0.53 2.42 2.82
CA TYR A 5 -0.52 1.97 1.43
C TYR A 5 0.93 1.95 0.92
N ALA A 6 1.39 0.78 0.47
CA ALA A 6 2.72 0.58 -0.11
C ALA A 6 2.60 0.20 -1.58
N ARG A 7 3.49 0.70 -2.43
CA ARG A 7 3.48 0.34 -3.85
C ARG A 7 4.85 0.45 -4.52
N THR A 8 5.12 -0.46 -5.45
CA THR A 8 6.25 -0.39 -6.39
C THR A 8 5.75 -0.56 -7.82
N SER A 9 6.57 -0.19 -8.81
CA SER A 9 6.17 -0.07 -10.22
C SER A 9 6.22 -1.39 -10.98
N THR A 10 7.09 -2.32 -10.57
CA THR A 10 7.32 -3.59 -11.25
C THR A 10 7.38 -4.76 -10.26
N LEU A 11 7.27 -5.99 -10.78
CA LEU A 11 7.24 -7.20 -9.97
C LEU A 11 8.62 -7.56 -9.40
N GLU A 12 9.70 -7.03 -9.98
CA GLU A 12 11.07 -7.29 -9.52
C GLU A 12 11.46 -6.44 -8.30
N GLN A 13 10.59 -5.51 -7.86
CA GLN A 13 10.87 -4.56 -6.78
C GLN A 13 10.41 -5.06 -5.40
N ASP A 14 10.55 -6.35 -5.12
CA ASP A 14 10.07 -6.97 -3.87
C ASP A 14 10.73 -6.36 -2.62
N ALA A 15 12.06 -6.21 -2.63
CA ALA A 15 12.79 -5.62 -1.51
C ALA A 15 12.35 -4.18 -1.20
N GLY A 16 12.01 -3.40 -2.24
CA GLY A 16 11.50 -2.04 -2.08
C GLY A 16 10.07 -2.00 -1.54
N LEU A 17 9.24 -2.98 -1.90
CA LEU A 17 7.89 -3.11 -1.36
C LEU A 17 7.92 -3.57 0.10
N ASP A 18 8.75 -4.56 0.43
CA ASP A 18 8.91 -5.07 1.79
C ASP A 18 9.46 -4.00 2.73
N ALA A 19 10.39 -3.15 2.25
CA ALA A 19 10.86 -2.01 3.02
C ALA A 19 9.73 -1.03 3.37
N GLN A 20 8.89 -0.66 2.39
CA GLN A 20 7.72 0.20 2.65
C GLN A 20 6.76 -0.45 3.65
N VAL A 21 6.45 -1.73 3.49
CA VAL A 21 5.55 -2.45 4.40
C VAL A 21 6.09 -2.43 5.82
N ARG A 22 7.36 -2.77 6.02
CA ARG A 22 8.01 -2.75 7.34
C ARG A 22 7.92 -1.37 7.99
N ASP A 23 8.23 -0.32 7.23
CA ASP A 23 8.27 1.04 7.78
C ASP A 23 6.86 1.54 8.13
N LEU A 24 5.85 1.22 7.32
CA LEU A 24 4.45 1.51 7.63
C LEU A 24 3.92 0.71 8.83
N THR A 25 4.33 -0.56 8.97
CA THR A 25 4.03 -1.36 10.17
C THR A 25 4.66 -0.74 11.41
N ALA A 26 5.92 -0.29 11.33
CA ALA A 26 6.61 0.36 12.44
C ALA A 26 5.98 1.69 12.87
N LEU A 27 5.37 2.42 11.92
CA LEU A 27 4.56 3.62 12.19
C LEU A 27 3.22 3.32 12.87
N GLY A 28 2.84 2.05 13.01
CA GLY A 28 1.59 1.63 13.66
C GLY A 28 0.37 1.69 12.73
N CYS A 29 0.54 1.55 11.41
CA CYS A 29 -0.59 1.38 10.50
C CYS A 29 -1.38 0.11 10.84
N GLU A 30 -2.64 0.28 11.24
CA GLU A 30 -3.54 -0.80 11.69
C GLU A 30 -4.10 -1.62 10.51
N LYS A 31 -4.23 -1.00 9.34
CA LYS A 31 -4.61 -1.66 8.09
C LYS A 31 -3.63 -1.30 6.99
N LEU A 32 -3.09 -2.33 6.32
CA LEU A 32 -2.11 -2.17 5.25
C LEU A 32 -2.63 -2.72 3.91
N PHE A 33 -2.48 -1.91 2.88
CA PHE A 33 -2.74 -2.25 1.48
C PHE A 33 -1.41 -2.22 0.71
N ARG A 34 -1.18 -3.17 -0.19
CA ARG A 34 0.07 -3.23 -0.97
C ARG A 34 -0.14 -3.80 -2.37
N GLU A 35 0.55 -3.25 -3.36
CA GLU A 35 0.51 -3.72 -4.76
C GLU A 35 1.79 -3.40 -5.54
N GLN A 36 2.06 -4.20 -6.58
CA GLN A 36 3.13 -3.98 -7.55
C GLN A 36 2.49 -3.70 -8.90
N VAL A 37 2.38 -2.43 -9.26
CA VAL A 37 1.63 -1.98 -10.45
C VAL A 37 2.17 -0.63 -10.89
N SER A 38 2.14 -0.31 -12.19
CA SER A 38 2.56 1.01 -12.69
C SER A 38 1.75 2.16 -12.05
N SER A 39 2.32 3.36 -11.98
CA SER A 39 1.65 4.53 -11.36
C SER A 39 0.53 5.09 -12.22
N VAL A 40 0.58 4.77 -13.52
CA VAL A 40 -0.41 5.18 -14.52
C VAL A 40 -1.43 4.08 -14.83
N ALA A 41 -1.27 2.89 -14.26
CA ALA A 41 -2.23 1.80 -14.39
C ALA A 41 -3.31 1.87 -13.28
N PRO A 42 -4.45 1.17 -13.43
CA PRO A 42 -5.44 1.06 -12.37
C PRO A 42 -4.84 0.47 -11.09
N ARG A 43 -5.12 1.10 -9.93
CA ARG A 43 -4.50 0.81 -8.63
C ARG A 43 -5.54 0.30 -7.65
N ARG A 44 -5.91 -0.98 -7.81
CA ARG A 44 -7.03 -1.59 -7.08
C ARG A 44 -6.83 -1.56 -5.56
N GLN A 45 -5.59 -1.72 -5.08
CA GLN A 45 -5.34 -1.66 -3.65
C GLN A 45 -5.41 -0.23 -3.10
N LEU A 46 -5.04 0.77 -3.90
CA LEU A 46 -5.26 2.16 -3.50
C LEU A 46 -6.76 2.50 -3.45
N GLU A 47 -7.52 2.08 -4.45
CA GLU A 47 -8.98 2.26 -4.48
C GLU A 47 -9.62 1.62 -3.25
N ALA A 48 -9.24 0.38 -2.91
CA ALA A 48 -9.69 -0.30 -1.71
C ALA A 48 -9.28 0.44 -0.42
N ALA A 49 -8.08 1.02 -0.36
CA ALA A 49 -7.63 1.82 0.77
C ALA A 49 -8.51 3.08 0.96
N PHE A 50 -8.86 3.77 -0.14
CA PHE A 50 -9.76 4.92 -0.07
C PHE A 50 -11.18 4.53 0.34
N GLU A 51 -11.73 3.45 -0.21
CA GLU A 51 -13.05 2.94 0.18
C GLU A 51 -13.08 2.60 1.68
N PHE A 52 -12.06 1.90 2.17
CA PHE A 52 -11.94 1.60 3.60
C PHE A 52 -11.84 2.87 4.47
N ALA A 53 -11.07 3.86 4.02
CA ALA A 53 -10.94 5.13 4.73
C ALA A 53 -12.25 5.94 4.79
N ARG A 54 -13.13 5.82 3.79
CA ARG A 54 -14.43 6.54 3.75
C ARG A 54 -15.51 5.88 4.59
N GLN A 55 -15.42 4.58 4.84
CA GLN A 55 -16.42 3.81 5.60
C GLN A 55 -16.15 3.81 7.11
N ARG A 56 -15.18 4.59 7.59
CA ARG A 56 -14.64 4.53 8.95
C ARG A 56 -14.62 5.89 9.63
#